data_AF-A0A7R9UPJ9-F1
#
_entry.id   AF-A0A7R9UPJ9-F1
#
_cell.length_a   1.000
_cell.length_b   1.000
_cell.length_c   1.000
_cell.angle_alpha   90.00
_cell.angle_beta   90.00
_cell.angle_gamma   90.00
#
_symmetry.space_group_name_H-M   'P 1'
#
loop_
_entity.id
_entity.type
_entity.pdbx_description
1 polymer ?
#
loop_
_entity_poly.entity_id
_entity_poly.type
_entity_poly.pdbx_seq_one_letter_code
_entity_poly.pdbx_strand_id
1 'polypeptide(L)'
;FALDEGRPLDAVEQLDWALLTGMDAELVRVLERVDSARAAGANAGADEPETEERVVVPTPDVDAARRRLDLRAADELERVPAERLCVAEFASGHFATGTPVLVAGAARGWPALDKWVDVRYFVRACGHRIIPVEIGRSALKAGDGWREAGMRMRDFVAGHLLPSCAADLADRPLPAGSIGYCAQHQLFEHVRALAADISVPVYCAAARGGVQLVNCWLGTRETATPLHFDSYDNCLVQVVGLKLVRLYGKDQ
;
A
#
# COMPACT_ATOMS: atom_id res chain seq x y z
N PHE A 1 8.89 3.37 -27.11
CA PHE A 1 10.03 3.28 -26.18
C PHE A 1 11.12 2.46 -26.88
N ALA A 2 12.30 3.04 -27.11
CA ALA A 2 13.40 2.28 -27.70
C ALA A 2 13.93 1.33 -26.62
N LEU A 3 13.87 0.03 -26.89
CA LEU A 3 14.27 -1.01 -25.94
C LEU A 3 15.79 -1.17 -26.05
N ASP A 4 16.52 -0.73 -25.01
CA ASP A 4 17.98 -0.81 -24.92
C ASP A 4 18.43 -2.25 -24.56
N GLU A 5 19.58 -2.69 -25.08
CA GLU A 5 20.11 -4.07 -24.98
C GLU A 5 20.80 -4.34 -23.61
N GLY A 6 20.25 -3.78 -22.54
CA GLY A 6 20.85 -3.67 -21.20
C GLY A 6 20.59 -4.81 -20.20
N ARG A 7 21.15 -4.64 -19.01
CA ARG A 7 21.37 -5.61 -17.91
C ARG A 7 20.07 -6.25 -17.37
N PRO A 8 20.13 -7.34 -16.60
CA PRO A 8 18.94 -7.99 -16.02
C PRO A 8 17.99 -7.06 -15.23
N LEU A 9 18.49 -6.02 -14.58
CA LEU A 9 17.65 -5.01 -13.91
C LEU A 9 16.83 -4.18 -14.90
N ASP A 10 17.38 -3.87 -16.07
CA ASP A 10 16.70 -3.12 -17.12
C ASP A 10 15.54 -3.95 -17.70
N ALA A 11 15.66 -5.29 -17.72
CA ALA A 11 14.57 -6.19 -18.08
C ALA A 11 13.47 -6.26 -17.01
N VAL A 12 13.81 -6.23 -15.71
CA VAL A 12 12.81 -6.18 -14.63
C VAL A 12 12.01 -4.87 -14.67
N GLU A 13 12.67 -3.73 -14.91
CA GLU A 13 11.98 -2.46 -15.08
C GLU A 13 11.04 -2.47 -16.28
N GLN A 14 11.46 -3.07 -17.39
CA GLN A 14 10.60 -3.22 -18.57
C GLN A 14 9.38 -4.11 -18.30
N LEU A 15 9.54 -5.20 -17.52
CA LEU A 15 8.39 -6.01 -17.06
C LEU A 15 7.45 -5.19 -16.19
N ASP A 16 7.99 -4.45 -15.22
CA ASP A 16 7.18 -3.64 -14.32
C ASP A 16 6.40 -2.57 -15.10
N TRP A 17 7.03 -1.91 -16.08
CA TRP A 17 6.34 -0.97 -16.97
C TRP A 17 5.25 -1.64 -17.80
N ALA A 18 5.53 -2.81 -18.40
CA ALA A 18 4.54 -3.54 -19.18
C ALA A 18 3.33 -3.97 -18.32
N LEU A 19 3.56 -4.36 -17.07
CA LEU A 19 2.49 -4.65 -16.09
C LEU A 19 1.67 -3.40 -15.74
N LEU A 20 2.33 -2.25 -15.56
CA LEU A 20 1.66 -0.99 -15.22
C LEU A 20 0.87 -0.39 -16.39
N THR A 21 1.29 -0.63 -17.63
CA THR A 21 0.65 -0.07 -18.83
C THR A 21 -0.26 -1.05 -19.58
N GLY A 22 -0.31 -2.32 -19.16
CA GLY A 22 -1.11 -3.37 -19.79
C GLY A 22 -0.61 -3.79 -21.18
N MET A 23 0.71 -3.74 -21.40
CA MET A 23 1.33 -4.04 -22.71
C MET A 23 1.74 -5.52 -22.84
N ASP A 24 0.76 -6.41 -23.05
CA ASP A 24 0.95 -7.87 -23.10
C ASP A 24 2.00 -8.35 -24.13
N ALA A 25 2.07 -7.69 -25.30
CA ALA A 25 3.01 -8.06 -26.37
C ALA A 25 4.48 -7.74 -26.02
N GLU A 26 4.73 -6.75 -25.15
CA GLU A 26 6.07 -6.49 -24.64
C GLU A 26 6.45 -7.48 -23.55
N LEU A 27 5.48 -7.96 -22.77
CA LEU A 27 5.70 -8.91 -21.68
C LEU A 27 6.38 -10.19 -22.19
N VAL A 28 5.89 -10.75 -23.31
CA VAL A 28 6.48 -11.94 -23.95
C VAL A 28 7.93 -11.69 -24.36
N ARG A 29 8.20 -10.54 -25.01
CA ARG A 29 9.54 -10.18 -25.48
C ARG A 29 10.53 -9.92 -24.35
N VAL A 30 10.05 -9.43 -23.21
CA VAL A 30 10.91 -9.23 -22.03
C VAL A 30 11.18 -10.57 -21.36
N LEU A 31 10.18 -11.46 -21.23
CA LEU A 31 10.36 -12.81 -20.69
C LEU A 31 11.38 -13.62 -21.50
N GLU A 32 11.29 -13.61 -22.83
CA GLU A 32 12.26 -14.28 -23.72
C GLU A 32 13.69 -13.80 -23.49
N ARG A 33 13.88 -12.50 -23.21
CA ARG A 33 15.19 -11.92 -22.90
C ARG A 33 15.68 -12.27 -21.50
N VAL A 34 14.80 -12.29 -20.49
CA VAL A 34 15.16 -12.74 -19.14
C VAL A 34 15.63 -14.19 -19.17
N ASP A 35 14.94 -15.06 -19.91
CA ASP A 35 15.33 -16.46 -20.08
C ASP A 35 16.66 -16.58 -20.84
N SER A 36 16.87 -15.77 -21.88
CA SER A 36 18.13 -15.71 -22.60
C SER A 36 19.30 -15.23 -21.73
N ALA A 37 19.08 -14.20 -20.90
CA ALA A 37 20.10 -13.66 -19.98
C ALA A 37 20.44 -14.67 -18.86
N ARG A 38 19.45 -15.39 -18.35
CA ARG A 38 19.65 -16.50 -17.40
C ARG A 38 20.46 -17.64 -18.02
N ALA A 39 20.11 -18.03 -19.25
CA ALA A 39 20.85 -19.05 -20.00
C ALA A 39 22.30 -18.63 -20.28
N ALA A 40 22.55 -17.34 -20.49
CA ALA A 40 23.89 -16.77 -20.69
C ALA A 40 24.71 -16.59 -19.39
N GLY A 41 24.17 -16.93 -18.22
CA GLY A 41 24.85 -16.76 -16.94
C GLY A 41 25.08 -15.29 -16.55
N ALA A 42 24.28 -14.36 -17.11
CA ALA A 42 24.38 -12.95 -16.78
C ALA A 42 24.02 -12.73 -15.32
N ASN A 43 24.99 -12.27 -14.53
CA ASN A 43 24.75 -11.97 -13.13
C ASN A 43 23.97 -10.65 -13.05
N ALA A 44 22.78 -10.67 -12.45
CA ALA A 44 22.12 -9.44 -12.04
C ALA A 44 23.02 -8.82 -10.99
N GLY A 45 23.79 -7.80 -11.35
CA GLY A 45 24.67 -7.11 -10.40
C GLY A 45 23.85 -6.83 -9.14
N ALA A 46 24.25 -7.45 -8.02
CA ALA A 46 23.59 -7.20 -6.77
C ALA A 46 23.83 -5.74 -6.42
N ASP A 47 22.77 -4.99 -6.14
CA ASP A 47 22.95 -3.76 -5.37
C ASP A 47 23.66 -4.17 -4.07
N GLU A 48 24.78 -3.51 -3.77
CA GLU A 48 25.45 -3.73 -2.49
C GLU A 48 24.42 -3.54 -1.37
N PRO A 49 24.42 -4.39 -0.34
CA PRO A 49 23.51 -4.22 0.78
C PRO A 49 23.80 -2.88 1.44
N GLU A 50 22.93 -1.90 1.19
CA GLU A 50 22.97 -0.61 1.87
C GLU A 50 22.82 -0.88 3.38
N THR A 51 23.90 -0.67 4.14
CA THR A 51 23.95 -0.79 5.60
C THR A 51 23.29 0.42 6.26
N GLU A 52 22.06 0.72 5.85
CA GLU A 52 21.33 1.86 6.38
C GLU A 52 20.61 1.48 7.67
N GLU A 53 20.73 2.37 8.66
CA GLU A 53 20.04 2.25 9.94
C GLU A 53 18.52 2.18 9.75
N ARG A 54 17.86 1.32 10.56
CA ARG A 54 16.39 1.18 10.53
C ARG A 54 15.74 2.54 10.75
N VAL A 55 14.70 2.85 9.97
CA VAL A 55 13.88 4.05 10.19
C VAL A 55 12.48 3.59 10.53
N VAL A 56 12.19 3.58 11.83
CA VAL A 56 10.92 3.09 12.36
C VAL A 56 9.88 4.21 12.32
N VAL A 57 8.73 3.93 11.71
CA VAL A 57 7.57 4.84 11.74
C VAL A 57 7.11 4.99 13.19
N PRO A 58 6.93 6.23 13.69
CA PRO A 58 6.43 6.44 15.04
C PRO A 58 5.06 5.80 15.23
N THR A 59 4.84 5.21 16.41
CA THR A 59 3.50 4.77 16.81
C THR A 59 2.58 5.99 16.88
N PRO A 60 1.45 6.01 16.15
CA PRO A 60 0.56 7.17 16.15
C PRO A 60 -0.17 7.32 17.50
N ASP A 61 -0.26 8.57 17.98
CA ASP A 61 -1.11 8.92 19.13
C ASP A 61 -2.56 9.12 18.67
N VAL A 62 -3.36 8.06 18.82
CA VAL A 62 -4.78 8.05 18.43
C VAL A 62 -5.59 9.04 19.26
N ASP A 63 -5.28 9.22 20.53
CA ASP A 63 -6.04 10.12 21.41
C ASP A 63 -5.72 11.59 21.10
N ALA A 64 -4.47 11.92 20.77
CA ALA A 64 -4.12 13.23 20.22
C ALA A 64 -4.83 13.48 18.89
N ALA A 65 -4.88 12.50 18.00
CA ALA A 65 -5.59 12.61 16.73
C ALA A 65 -7.09 12.87 16.92
N ARG A 66 -7.74 12.14 17.85
CA ARG A 66 -9.15 12.35 18.23
C ARG A 66 -9.40 13.77 18.73
N ARG A 67 -8.58 14.26 19.65
CA ARG A 67 -8.70 15.63 20.18
C ARG A 67 -8.52 16.69 19.08
N ARG A 68 -7.54 16.51 18.20
CA ARG A 68 -7.26 17.45 17.09
C ARG A 68 -8.40 17.54 16.09
N LEU A 69 -9.11 16.43 15.87
CA LEU A 69 -10.17 16.32 14.88
C LEU A 69 -11.59 16.52 15.47
N ASP A 70 -11.70 16.79 16.77
CA ASP A 70 -12.96 16.91 17.51
C ASP A 70 -13.91 15.71 17.26
N LEU A 71 -13.35 14.50 17.25
CA LEU A 71 -14.13 13.27 17.03
C LEU A 71 -14.80 12.85 18.35
N ARG A 72 -16.10 12.60 18.29
CA ARG A 72 -16.88 12.14 19.44
C ARG A 72 -16.90 10.62 19.46
N ALA A 73 -16.86 10.03 20.65
CA ALA A 73 -16.94 8.58 20.83
C ALA A 73 -18.24 7.97 20.24
N ALA A 74 -19.33 8.74 20.20
CA ALA A 74 -20.60 8.30 19.63
C ALA A 74 -20.58 8.15 18.10
N ASP A 75 -19.62 8.79 17.42
CA ASP A 75 -19.45 8.74 15.96
C ASP A 75 -18.46 7.64 15.53
N GLU A 76 -17.88 6.91 16.49
CA GLU A 76 -16.93 5.83 16.21
C GLU A 76 -17.65 4.54 15.81
N LEU A 77 -17.03 3.80 14.88
CA LEU A 77 -17.47 2.46 14.56
C LEU A 77 -17.37 1.53 15.77
N GLU A 78 -18.28 0.57 15.82
CA GLU A 78 -18.18 -0.53 16.77
C GLU A 78 -16.81 -1.21 16.63
N ARG A 79 -16.13 -1.39 17.77
CA ARG A 79 -14.82 -2.02 17.84
C ARG A 79 -14.93 -3.35 18.59
N VAL A 80 -14.71 -4.45 17.87
CA VAL A 80 -14.80 -5.81 18.41
C VAL A 80 -13.44 -6.49 18.35
N PRO A 81 -12.91 -7.06 19.46
CA PRO A 81 -11.72 -7.90 19.41
C PRO A 81 -11.94 -9.12 18.51
N ALA A 82 -10.96 -9.46 17.66
CA ALA A 82 -11.05 -10.59 16.73
C ALA A 82 -11.35 -11.93 17.43
N GLU A 83 -10.79 -12.10 18.63
CA GLU A 83 -11.03 -13.24 19.53
C GLU A 83 -12.47 -13.35 20.08
N ARG A 84 -13.29 -12.31 19.89
CA ARG A 84 -14.70 -12.24 20.31
C ARG A 84 -15.69 -12.14 19.14
N LEU A 85 -15.22 -12.27 17.90
CA LEU A 85 -16.06 -12.20 16.71
C LEU A 85 -15.71 -13.37 15.80
N CYS A 86 -16.56 -14.38 15.75
CA CYS A 86 -16.37 -15.48 14.81
C CYS A 86 -16.90 -15.11 13.42
N VAL A 87 -16.52 -15.91 12.41
CA VAL A 87 -16.92 -15.67 11.01
C VAL A 87 -18.45 -15.72 10.84
N ALA A 88 -19.16 -16.58 11.58
CA ALA A 88 -20.61 -16.69 11.47
C ALA A 88 -21.32 -15.44 12.00
N GLU A 89 -20.89 -14.92 13.16
CA GLU A 89 -21.41 -13.68 13.75
C GLU A 89 -21.10 -12.48 12.85
N PHE A 90 -19.87 -12.40 12.32
CA PHE A 90 -19.51 -11.38 11.34
C PHE A 90 -20.39 -11.46 10.09
N ALA A 91 -20.62 -12.67 9.57
CA ALA A 91 -21.42 -12.88 8.37
C ALA A 91 -22.87 -12.43 8.56
N SER A 92 -23.50 -12.77 9.69
CA SER A 92 -24.91 -12.41 9.93
C SER A 92 -25.11 -10.99 10.42
N GLY A 93 -24.21 -10.48 11.27
CA GLY A 93 -24.39 -9.22 11.99
C GLY A 93 -23.80 -7.98 11.31
N HIS A 94 -22.79 -8.17 10.45
CA HIS A 94 -22.09 -7.07 9.80
C HIS A 94 -22.12 -7.19 8.27
N PHE A 95 -21.70 -8.34 7.75
CA PHE A 95 -21.62 -8.54 6.29
C PHE A 95 -23.01 -8.52 5.64
N ALA A 96 -23.95 -9.34 6.13
CA ALA A 96 -25.29 -9.43 5.55
C ALA A 96 -26.13 -8.15 5.73
N THR A 97 -25.86 -7.37 6.77
CA THR A 97 -26.58 -6.13 7.09
C THR A 97 -25.94 -4.89 6.47
N GLY A 98 -24.72 -5.02 5.93
CA GLY A 98 -23.93 -3.88 5.45
C GLY A 98 -23.52 -2.92 6.58
N THR A 99 -23.40 -3.42 7.81
CA THR A 99 -22.99 -2.62 8.98
C THR A 99 -21.47 -2.66 9.14
N PRO A 100 -20.76 -1.52 9.01
CA PRO A 100 -19.31 -1.49 9.17
C PRO A 100 -18.87 -1.83 10.60
N VAL A 101 -17.73 -2.50 10.75
CA VAL A 101 -17.16 -2.87 12.05
C VAL A 101 -15.63 -2.78 12.02
N LEU A 102 -15.03 -2.34 13.12
CA LEU A 102 -13.59 -2.39 13.33
C LEU A 102 -13.24 -3.66 14.10
N VAL A 103 -12.62 -4.62 13.43
CA VAL A 103 -12.18 -5.87 14.08
C VAL A 103 -10.73 -5.75 14.57
N ALA A 104 -10.56 -5.55 15.87
CA ALA A 104 -9.26 -5.32 16.48
C ALA A 104 -8.45 -6.62 16.57
N GLY A 105 -7.25 -6.62 15.97
CA GLY A 105 -6.34 -7.78 15.99
C GLY A 105 -6.60 -8.82 14.90
N ALA A 106 -7.43 -8.52 13.90
CA ALA A 106 -7.70 -9.43 12.78
C ALA A 106 -6.44 -9.77 11.94
N ALA A 107 -5.46 -8.87 11.91
CA ALA A 107 -4.17 -9.06 11.24
C ALA A 107 -3.06 -9.57 12.17
N ARG A 108 -3.39 -9.97 13.41
CA ARG A 108 -2.39 -10.45 14.38
C ARG A 108 -1.59 -11.60 13.77
N GLY A 109 -0.27 -11.50 13.86
CA GLY A 109 0.66 -12.51 13.33
C GLY A 109 1.07 -12.28 11.88
N TRP A 110 0.56 -11.25 11.20
CA TRP A 110 1.13 -10.83 9.92
C TRP A 110 2.58 -10.37 10.09
N PRO A 111 3.56 -10.94 9.34
CA PRO A 111 4.93 -10.43 9.36
C PRO A 111 5.03 -8.95 9.01
N ALA A 112 4.07 -8.41 8.23
CA ALA A 112 4.01 -6.99 7.88
C ALA A 112 3.99 -6.07 9.10
N LEU A 113 3.33 -6.47 10.20
CA LEU A 113 3.22 -5.67 11.42
C LEU A 113 4.59 -5.44 12.09
N ASP A 114 5.53 -6.36 11.93
CA ASP A 114 6.88 -6.26 12.49
C ASP A 114 7.90 -5.72 11.48
N LYS A 115 7.71 -6.02 10.19
CA LYS A 115 8.67 -5.69 9.14
C LYS A 115 8.46 -4.28 8.59
N TRP A 116 7.22 -3.89 8.30
CA TRP A 116 6.92 -2.68 7.53
C TRP A 116 6.99 -1.41 8.38
N VAL A 117 7.04 -1.54 9.71
CA VAL A 117 7.33 -0.42 10.61
C VAL A 117 8.70 0.19 10.33
N ASP A 118 9.67 -0.60 9.86
CA ASP A 118 10.92 -0.07 9.30
C ASP A 118 10.72 0.25 7.81
N VAL A 119 10.62 1.53 7.47
CA VAL A 119 10.35 1.99 6.09
C VAL A 119 11.42 1.50 5.11
N ARG A 120 12.67 1.31 5.58
CA ARG A 120 13.74 0.78 4.72
C ARG A 120 13.54 -0.70 4.37
N TYR A 121 12.61 -1.40 4.99
CA TYR A 121 12.22 -2.74 4.58
C TYR A 121 11.79 -2.80 3.12
N PHE A 122 11.05 -1.80 2.64
CA PHE A 122 10.60 -1.76 1.24
C PHE A 122 11.78 -1.66 0.25
N VAL A 123 12.86 -0.95 0.62
CA VAL A 123 14.09 -0.89 -0.18
C VAL A 123 14.75 -2.26 -0.25
N ARG A 124 14.92 -2.92 0.90
CA ARG A 124 15.54 -4.26 0.99
C ARG A 124 14.72 -5.34 0.29
N ALA A 125 13.39 -5.28 0.41
CA ALA A 125 12.49 -6.28 -0.16
C ALA A 125 12.26 -6.09 -1.67
N CYS A 126 12.16 -4.83 -2.13
CA CYS A 126 11.72 -4.54 -3.50
C CYS A 126 12.16 -3.17 -4.03
N GLY A 127 13.28 -2.61 -3.54
CA GLY A 127 13.74 -1.26 -3.88
C GLY A 127 13.95 -0.98 -5.38
N HIS A 128 14.21 -2.02 -6.18
CA HIS A 128 14.40 -1.92 -7.63
C HIS A 128 13.09 -1.96 -8.43
N ARG A 129 11.95 -2.32 -7.79
CA ARG A 129 10.66 -2.47 -8.48
C ARG A 129 10.04 -1.12 -8.77
N ILE A 130 9.46 -0.95 -9.96
CA ILE A 130 8.71 0.27 -10.31
C ILE A 130 7.31 0.17 -9.70
N ILE A 131 6.84 1.23 -9.07
CA ILE A 131 5.47 1.32 -8.53
C ILE A 131 4.78 2.58 -9.08
N PRO A 132 3.45 2.54 -9.26
CA PRO A 132 2.69 3.72 -9.62
C PRO A 132 2.50 4.58 -8.36
N VAL A 133 2.77 5.87 -8.47
CA VAL A 133 2.67 6.85 -7.39
C VAL A 133 1.96 8.09 -7.90
N GLU A 134 0.88 8.45 -7.22
CA GLU A 134 0.28 9.77 -7.29
C GLU A 134 1.12 10.75 -6.46
N ILE A 135 1.56 11.85 -7.05
CA ILE A 135 2.35 12.89 -6.38
C ILE A 135 1.51 14.16 -6.33
N GLY A 136 1.37 14.76 -5.15
CA GLY A 136 0.53 15.94 -4.93
C GLY A 136 -0.59 15.71 -3.92
N ARG A 137 -1.36 16.77 -3.61
CA ARG A 137 -2.40 16.73 -2.55
C ARG A 137 -3.62 15.87 -2.89
N SER A 138 -4.10 15.90 -4.14
CA SER A 138 -5.19 15.06 -4.65
C SER A 138 -5.47 15.41 -6.11
N ALA A 139 -5.88 14.43 -6.91
CA ALA A 139 -6.40 14.64 -8.26
C ALA A 139 -7.61 15.60 -8.31
N LEU A 140 -8.40 15.71 -7.22
CA LEU A 140 -9.54 16.62 -7.15
C LEU A 140 -9.17 18.09 -6.96
N LYS A 141 -7.92 18.38 -6.59
CA LYS A 141 -7.38 19.74 -6.50
C LYS A 141 -6.55 20.04 -7.75
N ALA A 142 -7.21 20.00 -8.91
CA ALA A 142 -6.60 20.36 -10.18
C ALA A 142 -6.03 21.79 -10.10
N GLY A 143 -4.71 21.91 -10.15
CA GLY A 143 -3.97 23.18 -9.97
C GLY A 143 -2.74 23.08 -9.07
N ASP A 144 -2.69 22.08 -8.17
CA ASP A 144 -1.60 21.94 -7.18
C ASP A 144 -0.39 21.11 -7.69
N GLY A 145 -0.29 20.88 -9.00
CA GLY A 145 0.80 20.09 -9.59
C GLY A 145 0.69 18.58 -9.37
N TRP A 146 -0.54 18.06 -9.18
CA TRP A 146 -0.78 16.62 -9.08
C TRP A 146 -0.40 15.90 -10.37
N ARG A 147 0.24 14.73 -10.25
CA ARG A 147 0.61 13.87 -11.37
C ARG A 147 0.75 12.42 -10.95
N GLU A 148 0.59 11.51 -11.90
CA GLU A 148 0.99 10.11 -11.76
C GLU A 148 2.41 9.91 -12.28
N ALA A 149 3.16 9.02 -11.64
CA ALA A 149 4.47 8.61 -12.09
C ALA A 149 4.74 7.16 -11.71
N GLY A 150 5.40 6.41 -12.60
CA GLY A 150 6.14 5.23 -12.19
C GLY A 150 7.49 5.65 -11.64
N MET A 151 7.87 5.14 -10.47
CA MET A 151 9.22 5.30 -9.91
C MET A 151 9.67 4.05 -9.17
N ARG A 152 10.97 3.89 -8.96
CA ARG A 152 11.48 2.78 -8.15
C ARG A 152 11.01 2.93 -6.71
N MET A 153 10.70 1.82 -6.06
CA MET A 153 10.36 1.79 -4.64
C MET A 153 11.44 2.49 -3.78
N ARG A 154 12.73 2.34 -4.11
CA ARG A 154 13.81 3.06 -3.40
C ARG A 154 13.70 4.57 -3.51
N ASP A 155 13.32 5.08 -4.68
CA ASP A 155 13.20 6.52 -4.92
C ASP A 155 11.98 7.06 -4.18
N PHE A 156 10.90 6.27 -4.15
CA PHE A 156 9.72 6.59 -3.36
C PHE A 156 10.02 6.63 -1.85
N VAL A 157 10.77 5.65 -1.35
CA VAL A 157 11.20 5.63 0.06
C VAL A 157 12.06 6.85 0.38
N ALA A 158 13.10 7.11 -0.43
CA ALA A 158 14.05 8.20 -0.18
C ALA A 158 13.43 9.59 -0.34
N GLY A 159 12.64 9.80 -1.39
CA GLY A 159 12.08 11.09 -1.75
C GLY A 159 10.77 11.46 -1.04
N HIS A 160 10.02 10.48 -0.56
CA HIS A 160 8.67 10.70 -0.01
C HIS A 160 8.50 10.12 1.40
N LEU A 161 8.71 8.81 1.59
CA LEU A 161 8.37 8.16 2.87
C LEU A 161 9.31 8.56 4.02
N LEU A 162 10.63 8.62 3.80
CA LEU A 162 11.58 9.06 4.83
C LEU A 162 11.36 10.53 5.23
N PRO A 163 11.21 11.49 4.29
CA PRO A 163 10.81 12.86 4.62
C PRO A 163 9.47 12.93 5.37
N SER A 164 8.50 12.09 5.02
CA SER A 164 7.23 12.00 5.74
C SER A 164 7.41 11.57 7.18
N CYS A 165 8.23 10.54 7.46
CA CYS A 165 8.49 10.09 8.82
C CYS A 165 9.14 11.20 9.67
N ALA A 166 10.09 11.93 9.08
CA ALA A 166 10.70 13.08 9.73
C ALA A 166 9.68 14.21 10.00
N ALA A 167 8.72 14.42 9.07
CA ALA A 167 7.64 15.39 9.25
C ALA A 167 6.62 14.94 10.30
N ASP A 168 6.35 13.65 10.43
CA ASP A 168 5.52 13.07 11.48
C ASP A 168 6.13 13.33 12.87
N LEU A 169 7.44 13.05 13.03
CA LEU A 169 8.16 13.30 14.28
C LEU A 169 8.19 14.79 14.67
N ALA A 170 8.27 15.68 13.68
CA ALA A 170 8.29 17.12 13.89
C ALA A 170 6.90 17.76 13.93
N ASP A 171 5.82 16.97 13.82
CA ASP A 171 4.43 17.39 13.65
C ASP A 171 4.25 18.59 12.69
N ARG A 172 4.81 18.45 11.48
CA ARG A 172 4.77 19.50 10.45
C ARG A 172 4.11 19.01 9.17
N PRO A 173 3.48 19.90 8.39
CA PRO A 173 2.88 19.52 7.12
C PRO A 173 3.96 19.22 6.07
N LEU A 174 3.58 18.46 5.04
CA LEU A 174 4.42 18.25 3.88
C LEU A 174 4.15 19.31 2.80
N PRO A 175 5.20 19.74 2.05
CA PRO A 175 5.02 20.41 0.77
C PRO A 175 4.20 19.54 -0.18
N ALA A 176 3.35 20.16 -1.02
CA ALA A 176 2.45 19.42 -1.89
C ALA A 176 3.17 18.39 -2.80
N GLY A 177 4.31 18.78 -3.40
CA GLY A 177 5.10 17.88 -4.25
C GLY A 177 5.84 16.76 -3.52
N SER A 178 5.87 16.78 -2.19
CA SER A 178 6.43 15.70 -1.36
C SER A 178 5.38 14.68 -0.92
N ILE A 179 4.09 14.99 -1.08
CA ILE A 179 3.01 14.03 -0.83
C ILE A 179 3.03 13.02 -1.96
N GLY A 180 3.13 11.75 -1.58
CA GLY A 180 3.21 10.64 -2.53
C GLY A 180 2.34 9.48 -2.07
N TYR A 181 1.58 8.91 -3.00
CA TYR A 181 0.60 7.88 -2.70
C TYR A 181 0.59 6.79 -3.79
N CYS A 182 1.07 5.59 -3.44
CA CYS A 182 0.77 4.38 -4.19
C CYS A 182 -0.62 3.91 -3.74
N ALA A 183 -1.65 4.35 -4.48
CA ALA A 183 -3.05 4.12 -4.16
C ALA A 183 -3.62 2.98 -5.01
N GLN A 184 -4.41 2.11 -4.37
CA GLN A 184 -5.24 1.10 -5.05
C GLN A 184 -4.46 0.19 -6.03
N HIS A 185 -3.18 -0.05 -5.76
CA HIS A 185 -2.34 -0.88 -6.62
C HIS A 185 -2.33 -2.34 -6.15
N GLN A 186 -2.38 -3.29 -7.08
CA GLN A 186 -2.25 -4.73 -6.81
C GLN A 186 -0.78 -5.11 -6.52
N LEU A 187 -0.17 -4.40 -5.57
CA LEU A 187 1.26 -4.48 -5.26
C LEU A 187 1.68 -5.89 -4.83
N PHE A 188 0.77 -6.69 -4.26
CA PHE A 188 1.05 -8.07 -3.83
C PHE A 188 1.12 -9.06 -5.00
N GLU A 189 0.43 -8.78 -6.10
CA GLU A 189 0.60 -9.53 -7.34
C GLU A 189 1.91 -9.12 -8.02
N HIS A 190 2.22 -7.82 -7.96
CA HIS A 190 3.43 -7.25 -8.53
C HIS A 190 4.71 -7.70 -7.80
N VAL A 191 4.69 -7.71 -6.47
CA VAL A 191 5.85 -7.90 -5.58
C VAL A 191 5.58 -9.02 -4.57
N ARG A 192 5.97 -10.25 -4.94
CA ARG A 192 5.74 -11.46 -4.12
C ARG A 192 6.36 -11.40 -2.73
N ALA A 193 7.48 -10.70 -2.56
CA ALA A 193 8.12 -10.53 -1.24
C ALA A 193 7.18 -9.85 -0.24
N LEU A 194 6.36 -8.87 -0.68
CA LEU A 194 5.38 -8.20 0.17
C LEU A 194 4.13 -9.06 0.39
N ALA A 195 3.73 -9.86 -0.62
CA ALA A 195 2.61 -10.78 -0.48
C ALA A 195 2.84 -11.83 0.62
N ALA A 196 4.09 -12.24 0.83
CA ALA A 196 4.47 -13.18 1.88
C ALA A 196 4.34 -12.62 3.31
N ASP A 197 4.12 -11.30 3.46
CA ASP A 197 4.01 -10.64 4.76
C ASP A 197 2.57 -10.47 5.25
N ILE A 198 1.59 -10.85 4.43
CA ILE A 198 0.16 -10.73 4.73
C ILE A 198 -0.56 -12.05 4.44
N SER A 199 -1.79 -12.17 4.97
CA SER A 199 -2.69 -13.27 4.64
C SER A 199 -4.10 -12.73 4.44
N VAL A 200 -4.99 -13.50 3.84
CA VAL A 200 -6.40 -13.10 3.77
C VAL A 200 -7.01 -13.15 5.19
N PRO A 201 -7.67 -12.07 5.68
CA PRO A 201 -8.39 -12.11 6.95
C PRO A 201 -9.50 -13.16 6.93
N VAL A 202 -9.68 -13.89 8.04
CA VAL A 202 -10.65 -14.98 8.16
C VAL A 202 -12.10 -14.55 7.85
N TYR A 203 -12.43 -13.28 8.09
CA TYR A 203 -13.74 -12.69 7.85
C TYR A 203 -14.11 -12.64 6.37
N CYS A 204 -13.13 -12.61 5.46
CA CYS A 204 -13.39 -12.68 4.02
C CYS A 204 -14.06 -13.99 3.60
N ALA A 205 -14.03 -15.04 4.43
CA ALA A 205 -14.75 -16.28 4.19
C ALA A 205 -16.29 -16.12 4.25
N ALA A 206 -16.80 -15.00 4.77
CA ALA A 206 -18.23 -14.68 4.71
C ALA A 206 -18.71 -14.39 3.27
N ALA A 207 -17.81 -13.93 2.39
CA ALA A 207 -18.12 -13.65 1.00
C ALA A 207 -18.09 -14.95 0.16
N ARG A 208 -19.24 -15.35 -0.39
CA ARG A 208 -19.37 -16.60 -1.18
C ARG A 208 -18.46 -16.64 -2.42
N GLY A 209 -18.14 -15.49 -3.00
CA GLY A 209 -17.23 -15.37 -4.15
C GLY A 209 -15.75 -15.42 -3.78
N GLY A 210 -15.41 -15.36 -2.48
CA GLY A 210 -14.03 -15.19 -2.03
C GLY A 210 -13.46 -13.81 -2.35
N VAL A 211 -12.19 -13.61 -2.01
CA VAL A 211 -11.46 -12.37 -2.26
C VAL A 211 -11.19 -12.22 -3.76
N GLN A 212 -11.64 -11.10 -4.34
CA GLN A 212 -11.46 -10.82 -5.77
C GLN A 212 -10.16 -10.05 -6.06
N LEU A 213 -9.84 -9.06 -5.22
CA LEU A 213 -8.72 -8.15 -5.41
C LEU A 213 -8.01 -7.91 -4.08
N VAL A 214 -6.69 -7.79 -4.11
CA VAL A 214 -5.87 -7.40 -2.95
C VAL A 214 -5.01 -6.21 -3.32
N ASN A 215 -5.43 -5.04 -2.85
CA ASN A 215 -4.75 -3.78 -3.14
C ASN A 215 -3.92 -3.31 -1.95
N CYS A 216 -2.88 -2.53 -2.25
CA CYS A 216 -2.05 -1.84 -1.29
C CYS A 216 -2.30 -0.33 -1.37
N TRP A 217 -2.26 0.32 -0.20
CA TRP A 217 -2.22 1.76 -0.07
C TRP A 217 -0.98 2.13 0.75
N LEU A 218 0.07 2.58 0.08
CA LEU A 218 1.34 2.98 0.69
C LEU A 218 1.58 4.46 0.37
N GLY A 219 1.74 5.29 1.40
CA GLY A 219 1.84 6.73 1.17
C GLY A 219 2.41 7.50 2.34
N THR A 220 2.66 8.78 2.10
CA THR A 220 3.09 9.74 3.10
C THR A 220 1.94 10.12 4.05
N ARG A 221 2.24 10.94 5.06
CA ARG A 221 1.18 11.72 5.74
C ARG A 221 0.44 12.59 4.74
N GLU A 222 -0.78 12.98 5.10
CA GLU A 222 -1.66 13.86 4.31
C GLU A 222 -2.17 13.31 2.98
N THR A 223 -1.89 12.05 2.62
CA THR A 223 -2.59 11.41 1.49
C THR A 223 -4.09 11.36 1.77
N ALA A 224 -4.90 11.72 0.79
CA ALA A 224 -6.34 11.75 0.92
C ALA A 224 -6.99 11.03 -0.27
N THR A 225 -7.84 10.05 0.05
CA THR A 225 -8.79 9.50 -0.92
C THR A 225 -10.11 10.24 -0.74
N PRO A 226 -10.66 10.88 -1.79
CA PRO A 226 -11.94 11.57 -1.71
C PRO A 226 -13.08 10.65 -1.26
N LEU A 227 -14.19 11.23 -0.83
CA LEU A 227 -15.41 10.46 -0.56
C LEU A 227 -15.90 9.80 -1.86
N HIS A 228 -16.10 8.49 -1.81
CA HIS A 228 -16.57 7.66 -2.91
C HIS A 228 -17.26 6.41 -2.34
N PHE A 229 -17.83 5.59 -3.23
CA PHE A 229 -18.29 4.26 -2.92
C PHE A 229 -17.63 3.25 -3.86
N ASP A 230 -17.50 2.01 -3.39
CA ASP A 230 -17.00 0.90 -4.20
C ASP A 230 -18.13 -0.03 -4.61
N SER A 231 -17.92 -0.74 -5.72
CA SER A 231 -18.80 -1.83 -6.17
C SER A 231 -18.54 -3.15 -5.42
N TYR A 232 -17.50 -3.19 -4.58
CA TYR A 232 -17.08 -4.37 -3.81
C TYR A 232 -17.29 -4.15 -2.31
N ASP A 233 -17.49 -5.24 -1.58
CA ASP A 233 -17.29 -5.24 -0.13
C ASP A 233 -15.80 -5.18 0.18
N ASN A 234 -15.42 -4.39 1.18
CA ASN A 234 -14.02 -4.13 1.49
C ASN A 234 -13.62 -4.64 2.88
N CYS A 235 -12.41 -5.22 2.96
CA CYS A 235 -11.69 -5.43 4.22
C CYS A 235 -10.42 -4.57 4.20
N LEU A 236 -10.47 -3.38 4.80
CA LEU A 236 -9.31 -2.49 4.91
C LEU A 236 -8.51 -2.84 6.17
N VAL A 237 -7.25 -3.23 5.99
CA VAL A 237 -6.33 -3.56 7.09
C VAL A 237 -5.25 -2.50 7.22
N GLN A 238 -5.20 -1.82 8.37
CA GLN A 238 -4.15 -0.86 8.70
C GLN A 238 -2.94 -1.60 9.30
N VAL A 239 -1.76 -1.47 8.68
CA VAL A 239 -0.50 -2.07 9.18
C VAL A 239 0.37 -1.03 9.90
N VAL A 240 0.64 0.11 9.25
CA VAL A 240 1.54 1.16 9.76
C VAL A 240 0.86 2.52 9.69
N GLY A 241 1.04 3.36 10.72
CA GLY A 241 0.46 4.71 10.77
C GLY A 241 -1.03 4.74 11.11
N LEU A 242 -1.66 5.89 10.89
CA LEU A 242 -3.07 6.15 11.25
C LEU A 242 -3.81 6.78 10.06
N LYS A 243 -5.02 6.28 9.80
CA LYS A 243 -5.95 6.87 8.83
C LYS A 243 -7.22 7.33 9.52
N LEU A 244 -7.68 8.54 9.19
CA LEU A 244 -9.05 8.96 9.46
C LEU A 244 -9.93 8.42 8.33
N VAL A 245 -10.92 7.60 8.69
CA VAL A 245 -11.94 7.10 7.76
C VAL A 245 -13.28 7.67 8.18
N ARG A 246 -14.02 8.24 7.23
CA ARG A 246 -15.40 8.68 7.42
C ARG A 246 -16.29 7.82 6.55
N LEU A 247 -17.32 7.24 7.15
CA LEU A 247 -18.31 6.42 6.47
C LEU A 247 -19.66 7.11 6.57
N TYR A 248 -20.45 7.00 5.50
CA TYR A 248 -21.81 7.50 5.42
C TYR A 248 -22.73 6.33 5.09
N GLY A 249 -23.91 6.31 5.69
CA GLY A 249 -24.95 5.35 5.34
C GLY A 249 -25.36 5.53 3.88
N LYS A 250 -25.90 4.47 3.25
CA LYS A 250 -26.37 4.53 1.85
C LYS A 250 -27.51 5.54 1.64
N ASP A 251 -28.16 5.94 2.73
CA ASP A 251 -29.28 6.85 2.82
C ASP A 251 -28.88 8.32 3.03
N GLN A 252 -27.57 8.61 3.17
CA GLN A 252 -27.00 9.95 3.34
C GLN A 252 -26.31 10.44 2.06
#